data_AF-A0A3E0Q8D6-F1
#
_entry.id   AF-A0A3E0Q8D6-F1
#
_cell.length_a   1.000
_cell.length_b   1.000
_cell.length_c   1.000
_cell.angle_alpha   90.00
_cell.angle_beta   90.00
_cell.angle_gamma   90.00
#
_symmetry.space_group_name_H-M   'P 1'
#
loop_
_entity.id
_entity.type
_entity.pdbx_description
1 polymer ?
#
loop_
_entity_poly.entity_id
_entity_poly.type
_entity_poly.pdbx_seq_one_letter_code
_entity_poly.pdbx_strand_id
1 'polypeptide(L)'
;MTTDAKREALAVLAEVSELAPDVRLGQLFADQGLLGEAHLGRGLGDIEDDELVAVLYRHRRELETRLEGEEQSAVPSGAATSVSGSSTHTAEGE
;
A
#
# COMPACT_ATOMS: atom_id res chain seq x y z
N MET A 1 17.66 8.49 -23.31
CA MET A 1 18.19 8.24 -21.95
C MET A 1 18.91 9.48 -21.45
N THR A 2 18.24 10.30 -20.64
CA THR A 2 18.89 11.35 -19.87
C THR A 2 19.34 10.72 -18.55
N THR A 3 20.56 10.97 -18.12
CA THR A 3 21.07 10.50 -16.81
C THR A 3 20.20 10.98 -15.65
N ASP A 4 19.44 12.06 -15.88
CA ASP A 4 18.55 12.69 -14.91
C ASP A 4 17.34 11.81 -14.59
N ALA A 5 16.69 11.22 -15.59
CA ALA A 5 15.53 10.34 -15.38
C ALA A 5 15.90 9.08 -14.58
N LYS A 6 17.08 8.49 -14.85
CA LYS A 6 17.58 7.35 -14.07
C LYS A 6 17.84 7.70 -12.61
N ARG A 7 18.46 8.86 -12.37
CA ARG A 7 18.71 9.36 -11.02
C ARG A 7 17.41 9.62 -10.28
N GLU A 8 16.44 10.22 -10.96
CA GLU A 8 15.12 10.49 -10.41
C GLU A 8 14.38 9.20 -10.08
N ALA A 9 14.35 8.22 -10.98
CA ALA A 9 13.74 6.92 -10.73
C ALA A 9 14.33 6.24 -9.49
N LEU A 10 15.65 6.27 -9.32
CA LEU A 10 16.29 5.72 -8.12
C LEU A 10 15.95 6.50 -6.84
N ALA A 11 15.82 7.82 -6.93
CA ALA A 11 15.42 8.66 -5.80
C ALA A 11 13.97 8.36 -5.37
N VAL A 12 13.02 8.34 -6.31
CA VAL A 12 11.62 8.04 -6.01
C VAL A 12 11.45 6.59 -5.55
N LEU A 13 12.21 5.63 -6.08
CA LEU A 13 12.20 4.25 -5.59
C LEU A 13 12.65 4.16 -4.12
N ALA A 14 13.63 4.96 -3.71
CA ALA A 14 14.05 5.03 -2.31
C ALA A 14 12.92 5.55 -1.41
N GLU A 15 12.22 6.62 -1.83
CA GLU A 15 11.06 7.15 -1.11
C GLU A 15 9.92 6.11 -0.99
N VAL A 16 9.62 5.39 -2.07
CA VAL A 16 8.64 4.29 -2.06
C VAL A 16 9.06 3.19 -1.07
N SER A 17 10.35 2.86 -1.01
CA SER A 17 10.87 1.88 -0.05
C SER A 17 10.76 2.35 1.40
N GLU A 18 10.83 3.66 1.66
CA GLU A 18 10.64 4.23 3.00
C GLU A 18 9.16 4.22 3.43
N LEU A 19 8.23 4.42 2.48
CA LEU A 19 6.79 4.36 2.74
C LEU A 19 6.28 2.94 2.99
N ALA A 20 7.00 1.92 2.50
CA ALA A 20 6.62 0.51 2.63
C ALA A 20 7.77 -0.34 3.23
N PRO A 21 8.17 -0.08 4.50
CA PRO A 21 9.38 -0.67 5.08
C PRO A 21 9.31 -2.19 5.23
N ASP A 22 8.11 -2.76 5.29
CA ASP A 22 7.90 -4.21 5.40
C ASP A 22 7.97 -4.94 4.04
N VAL A 23 8.03 -4.20 2.93
CA VAL A 23 8.08 -4.76 1.59
C VAL A 23 9.53 -5.01 1.16
N ARG A 24 9.84 -6.25 0.79
CA ARG A 24 11.18 -6.61 0.29
C ARG A 24 11.45 -5.91 -1.04
N LEU A 25 12.70 -5.50 -1.27
CA LEU A 25 13.12 -4.83 -2.52
C LEU A 25 12.70 -5.58 -3.80
N GLY A 26 12.83 -6.91 -3.83
CA GLY A 26 12.41 -7.71 -4.99
C GLY A 26 10.89 -7.65 -5.25
N GLN A 27 10.09 -7.50 -4.19
CA GLN A 27 8.65 -7.30 -4.31
C GLN A 27 8.34 -5.90 -4.84
N LEU A 28 9.04 -4.85 -4.37
CA LEU A 28 8.87 -3.49 -4.91
C LEU A 28 9.07 -3.44 -6.43
N PHE A 29 10.10 -4.11 -6.94
CA PHE A 29 10.32 -4.21 -8.39
C PHE A 29 9.23 -5.00 -9.12
N ALA A 30 8.75 -6.09 -8.52
CA ALA A 30 7.63 -6.85 -9.08
C ALA A 30 6.37 -5.98 -9.18
N ASP A 31 6.08 -5.19 -8.14
CA ASP A 31 4.96 -4.26 -8.12
C ASP A 31 5.11 -3.19 -9.22
N GLN A 32 6.33 -2.68 -9.47
CA GLN A 32 6.57 -1.74 -10.57
C GLN A 32 6.33 -2.40 -11.94
N GLY A 33 6.72 -3.66 -12.11
CA GLY A 33 6.43 -4.42 -13.33
C GLY A 33 4.92 -4.57 -13.58
N LEU A 34 4.16 -4.93 -12.55
CA LEU A 34 2.71 -5.05 -12.63
C LEU A 34 2.03 -3.70 -12.92
N LEU A 35 2.47 -2.61 -12.31
CA LEU A 35 1.95 -1.28 -12.57
C LEU A 35 2.30 -0.78 -13.98
N GLY A 36 3.51 -1.06 -14.47
CA GLY A 36 3.90 -0.81 -15.85
C GLY A 36 2.99 -1.53 -16.84
N GLU A 37 2.72 -2.82 -16.60
CA GLU A 37 1.80 -3.59 -17.44
C GLU A 37 0.37 -3.03 -17.39
N ALA A 38 -0.12 -2.69 -16.20
CA ALA A 38 -1.47 -2.19 -16.00
C ALA A 38 -1.72 -0.82 -16.66
N HIS A 39 -0.73 0.06 -16.66
CA HIS A 39 -0.91 1.46 -17.10
C HIS A 39 -0.32 1.77 -18.47
N LEU A 40 0.73 1.05 -18.87
CA LEU A 40 1.47 1.29 -20.11
C LEU A 40 1.42 0.09 -21.06
N GLY A 41 0.89 -1.05 -20.61
CA GLY A 41 0.84 -2.29 -21.40
C GLY A 41 2.20 -2.94 -21.62
N ARG A 42 3.21 -2.59 -20.81
CA ARG A 42 4.61 -3.04 -20.97
C ARG A 42 5.23 -3.41 -19.64
N GLY A 43 6.05 -4.46 -19.65
CA GLY A 43 6.80 -4.88 -18.47
C GLY A 43 7.98 -3.94 -18.17
N LEU A 44 8.56 -4.09 -16.98
CA LEU A 44 9.63 -3.25 -16.46
C LEU A 44 10.87 -3.17 -17.39
N GLY A 45 11.13 -4.21 -18.19
CA GLY A 45 12.25 -4.25 -19.14
C GLY A 45 12.02 -3.45 -20.44
N ASP A 46 10.77 -3.09 -20.74
CA ASP A 46 10.36 -2.49 -22.01
C ASP A 46 9.85 -1.04 -21.88
N ILE A 47 9.82 -0.50 -20.66
CA ILE A 47 9.45 0.90 -20.39
C ILE A 47 10.69 1.81 -20.41
N GLU A 48 10.51 3.04 -20.87
CA GLU A 48 11.57 4.06 -20.86
C GLU A 48 11.77 4.65 -19.46
N ASP A 49 12.91 5.28 -19.21
CA ASP A 49 13.27 5.83 -17.88
C ASP A 49 12.21 6.84 -17.37
N ASP A 50 11.71 7.73 -18.23
CA ASP A 50 10.67 8.72 -17.87
C ASP A 50 9.32 8.07 -17.54
N GLU A 51 9.03 6.93 -18.18
CA GLU A 51 7.81 6.17 -17.96
C GLU A 51 7.90 5.41 -16.63
N LEU A 52 9.08 4.88 -16.30
CA LEU A 52 9.35 4.30 -14.99
C LEU A 52 9.21 5.36 -13.89
N VAL A 53 9.71 6.58 -14.10
CA VAL A 53 9.52 7.70 -13.15
C VAL A 53 8.02 7.94 -12.91
N ALA A 54 7.20 7.98 -13.97
CA ALA A 54 5.75 8.15 -13.84
C ALA A 54 5.07 7.01 -13.07
N VAL A 55 5.47 5.76 -13.31
CA VAL A 55 4.97 4.58 -12.57
C VAL A 55 5.34 4.67 -11.09
N LEU A 56 6.58 5.06 -10.78
CA LEU A 56 7.05 5.21 -9.40
C LEU A 56 6.32 6.31 -8.63
N TYR A 57 6.14 7.49 -9.24
CA TYR A 57 5.35 8.57 -8.61
C TYR A 57 3.90 8.17 -8.37
N ARG A 58 3.33 7.40 -9.29
CA ARG A 58 1.99 6.85 -9.08
C ARG A 58 1.95 5.92 -7.88
N HIS A 59 2.87 4.96 -7.80
CA HIS A 59 2.92 4.02 -6.68
C HIS A 59 3.12 4.74 -5.34
N ARG A 60 4.03 5.72 -5.30
CA ARG A 60 4.27 6.57 -4.14
C ARG A 60 2.96 7.23 -3.66
N ARG A 61 2.21 7.85 -4.57
CA ARG A 61 0.93 8.50 -4.24
C ARG A 61 -0.12 7.52 -3.72
N GLU A 62 -0.17 6.32 -4.28
CA GLU A 62 -1.08 5.26 -3.82
C GLU A 62 -0.74 4.82 -2.39
N LEU A 63 0.55 4.72 -2.04
CA LEU A 63 1.00 4.43 -0.67
C LEU A 63 0.69 5.58 0.30
N GLU A 64 1.00 6.82 -0.07
CA GLU A 64 0.68 8.02 0.73
C GLU A 64 -0.82 8.07 1.05
N THR A 65 -1.68 7.86 0.05
CA THR A 65 -3.14 7.85 0.23
C THR A 65 -3.60 6.75 1.19
N ARG A 66 -2.95 5.58 1.18
CA ARG A 66 -3.27 4.47 2.08
C ARG A 66 -2.88 4.79 3.53
N LEU A 67 -1.70 5.37 3.73
CA LEU A 67 -1.23 5.78 5.05
C LEU A 67 -2.16 6.85 5.64
N GLU A 68 -2.55 7.86 4.86
CA GLU A 68 -3.51 8.87 5.28
C GLU A 68 -4.88 8.27 5.67
N GLY A 69 -5.33 7.23 4.95
CA GLY A 69 -6.57 6.51 5.26
C GLY A 69 -6.48 5.65 6.52
N GLU A 70 -5.33 5.02 6.77
CA GLU A 70 -5.06 4.23 7.98
C GLU A 70 -4.99 5.13 9.23
N GLU A 71 -4.36 6.31 9.12
CA GLU A 71 -4.29 7.31 10.20
C GLU A 71 -5.68 7.84 10.60
N GLN A 72 -6.59 8.04 9.64
CA GLN A 72 -7.96 8.48 9.91
C GLN A 72 -8.83 7.37 10.53
N SER A 73 -8.54 6.10 10.23
CA SER A 73 -9.27 4.96 10.80
C SER A 73 -8.82 4.60 12.23
N ALA A 74 -7.70 5.15 12.71
CA ALA A 74 -7.13 4.87 14.03
C ALA A 74 -7.72 5.69 15.18
N VAL A 75 -8.82 6.44 14.98
CA VAL A 75 -9.55 7.07 16.09
C VAL A 75 -10.19 5.98 16.96
N PRO A 76 -9.85 5.86 18.25
CA PRO A 76 -10.48 4.88 19.12
C PRO A 76 -11.93 5.32 19.36
N SER A 77 -12.88 4.63 18.74
CA SER A 77 -14.30 4.69 19.13
C SER A 77 -14.46 4.03 20.50
N GLY A 78 -14.00 4.74 21.54
CA GLY A 78 -14.27 4.45 22.93
C GLY A 78 -15.75 4.69 23.25
N ALA A 79 -16.58 3.70 22.97
CA ALA A 79 -17.87 3.54 23.61
C ALA A 79 -18.19 2.04 23.67
N ALA A 80 -17.64 1.39 24.68
CA ALA A 80 -18.13 0.09 25.13
C ALA A 80 -19.57 0.26 25.63
N THR A 81 -20.56 -0.03 24.80
CA THR A 81 -21.88 -0.43 25.31
C THR A 81 -21.90 -1.96 25.37
N SER A 82 -21.42 -2.46 26.51
CA SER A 82 -21.63 -3.83 26.94
C SER A 82 -23.13 -4.05 27.11
N VAL A 83 -23.76 -4.78 26.18
CA VAL A 83 -25.13 -5.28 26.36
C VAL A 83 -25.01 -6.63 27.06
N SER A 84 -25.14 -6.58 28.38
CA SER A 84 -25.33 -7.76 29.23
C SER A 84 -26.73 -8.32 28.98
N GLY A 85 -26.79 -9.41 28.21
CA GLY A 85 -28.01 -10.20 28.00
C GLY A 85 -27.94 -11.50 28.80
N SER A 86 -28.44 -11.48 30.03
CA SER A 86 -28.75 -12.68 30.81
C SER A 86 -29.87 -13.49 30.16
N SER A 87 -29.72 -14.81 30.05
CA SER A 87 -30.65 -15.82 30.59
C SER A 87 -30.46 -17.18 29.91
N THR A 88 -30.11 -18.20 30.70
CA THR A 88 -30.69 -19.54 30.56
C THR A 88 -30.75 -20.17 31.94
N HIS A 89 -31.95 -20.15 32.51
CA HIS A 89 -32.29 -20.85 33.74
C HIS A 89 -32.35 -22.35 33.42
N THR A 90 -31.48 -23.12 34.07
CA THR A 90 -31.52 -24.57 34.15
C THR A 90 -32.76 -25.00 34.94
N ALA A 91 -33.55 -25.93 34.41
CA ALA A 91 -34.54 -26.67 35.19
C ALA A 91 -34.47 -28.15 34.80
N GLU A 92 -33.93 -28.95 35.71
CA GLU A 92 -34.02 -30.41 35.77
C GLU A 92 -35.26 -30.83 36.59
N GLY A 93 -35.81 -32.03 36.31
CA GLY A 93 -36.86 -32.75 37.07
C GLY A 93 -38.25 -32.60 36.44
N GLU A 94 -39.05 -33.65 36.19
CA GLU A 94 -39.16 -35.02 36.74
C GLU A 94 -39.57 -36.04 35.65
#